data_AF-A0A5K1GWS5-F1
#
_entry.id   AF-A0A5K1GWS5-F1
#
_cell.length_a   1.000
_cell.length_b   1.000
_cell.length_c   1.000
_cell.angle_alpha   90.00
_cell.angle_beta   90.00
_cell.angle_gamma   90.00
#
_symmetry.space_group_name_H-M   'P 1'
#
loop_
_entity.id
_entity.type
_entity.pdbx_description
1 polymer ?
#
loop_
_entity_poly.entity_id
_entity_poly.type
_entity_poly.pdbx_seq_one_letter_code
_entity_poly.pdbx_strand_id
1 'polypeptide(L)'
;DNIYGFDTTEPRKSMDAAFAPAIAAGIPWAAVLGNHDQESTLTRGGVMKHIVTMKHTLSLLNPPEEHHIDGFGNYNLEVLGAGGSKLQSKSVLNLYFLDSGDYSTVPLIPGYGWIKPSQQVWFQSASSKLQ
;
A
#
# COMPACT_ATOMS: atom_id res chain seq x y z
N ASP A 1 -11.40 -0.88 -3.95
CA ASP A 1 -12.33 0.06 -3.30
C ASP A 1 -12.90 -0.56 -2.05
N ASN A 2 -12.30 -0.24 -0.91
CA ASN A 2 -12.72 -0.65 0.43
C ASN A 2 -13.59 0.45 1.08
N ILE A 3 -13.50 1.67 0.56
CA ILE A 3 -14.30 2.84 0.89
C ILE A 3 -14.75 3.43 -0.45
N TYR A 4 -16.03 3.76 -0.59
CA TYR A 4 -16.57 4.45 -1.76
C TYR A 4 -17.73 5.34 -1.31
N GLY A 5 -17.73 6.61 -1.74
CA GLY A 5 -18.86 7.50 -1.56
C GLY A 5 -18.92 8.30 -0.26
N PHE A 6 -19.46 9.52 -0.39
CA PHE A 6 -19.59 10.53 0.68
C PHE A 6 -20.50 10.12 1.85
N ASP A 7 -21.26 9.03 1.71
CA ASP A 7 -22.13 8.46 2.74
C ASP A 7 -21.40 7.46 3.65
N THR A 8 -20.15 7.10 3.34
CA THR A 8 -19.31 6.32 4.25
C THR A 8 -18.93 7.20 5.45
N THR A 9 -19.63 7.04 6.57
CA THR A 9 -19.37 7.80 7.81
C THR A 9 -18.30 7.15 8.69
N GLU A 10 -18.07 5.83 8.52
CA GLU A 10 -17.20 5.02 9.37
C GLU A 10 -16.13 4.25 8.56
N PRO A 11 -15.19 4.93 7.89
CA PRO A 11 -14.23 4.31 6.96
C PRO A 11 -13.36 3.23 7.60
N ARG A 12 -13.04 3.34 8.90
CA ARG A 12 -12.32 2.29 9.64
C ARG A 12 -13.11 1.00 9.70
N LYS A 13 -14.40 1.07 10.00
CA LYS A 13 -15.28 -0.12 10.04
C LYS A 13 -15.40 -0.77 8.67
N SER A 14 -15.46 0.02 7.60
CA SER A 14 -15.47 -0.51 6.23
C SER A 14 -14.19 -1.29 5.91
N MET A 15 -13.02 -0.74 6.25
CA MET A 15 -11.75 -1.46 6.12
C MET A 15 -11.69 -2.71 7.00
N ASP A 16 -12.13 -2.61 8.26
CA ASP A 16 -12.17 -3.74 9.18
C ASP A 16 -13.01 -4.89 8.60
N ALA A 17 -14.17 -4.58 8.02
CA ALA A 17 -15.03 -5.55 7.36
C ALA A 17 -14.39 -6.13 6.08
N ALA A 18 -13.75 -5.29 5.26
CA ALA A 18 -13.11 -5.71 4.02
C ALA A 18 -11.94 -6.69 4.27
N PHE A 19 -11.13 -6.45 5.31
CA PHE A 19 -9.98 -7.29 5.64
C PHE A 19 -10.31 -8.42 6.63
N ALA A 20 -11.49 -8.41 7.27
CA ALA A 20 -11.90 -9.43 8.24
C ALA A 20 -11.75 -10.88 7.72
N PRO A 21 -12.08 -11.23 6.46
CA PRO A 21 -11.90 -12.60 5.98
C PRO A 21 -10.45 -13.08 6.01
N ALA A 22 -9.50 -12.23 5.55
CA ALA A 22 -8.07 -12.58 5.56
C ALA A 22 -7.55 -12.71 7.01
N ILE A 23 -7.99 -11.80 7.88
CA ILE A 23 -7.64 -11.82 9.31
C ILE A 23 -8.17 -13.08 9.99
N ALA A 24 -9.43 -13.44 9.75
CA ALA A 24 -10.06 -14.62 10.33
C ALA A 24 -9.41 -15.93 9.84
N ALA A 25 -8.95 -15.95 8.59
CA ALA A 25 -8.21 -17.07 8.02
C ALA A 25 -6.75 -17.19 8.54
N GLY A 26 -6.25 -16.19 9.27
CA GLY A 26 -4.86 -16.15 9.74
C GLY A 26 -3.83 -16.01 8.62
N ILE A 27 -4.25 -15.52 7.45
CA ILE A 27 -3.41 -15.40 6.27
C ILE A 27 -2.71 -14.04 6.28
N PRO A 28 -1.38 -13.97 6.14
CA PRO A 28 -0.68 -12.70 5.95
C PRO A 28 -1.15 -11.99 4.67
N TRP A 29 -1.38 -10.69 4.74
CA TRP A 29 -1.92 -9.92 3.62
C TRP A 29 -1.23 -8.56 3.51
N ALA A 30 -1.25 -7.98 2.32
CA ALA A 30 -0.75 -6.63 2.06
C ALA A 30 -1.73 -5.90 1.13
N ALA A 31 -1.88 -4.60 1.32
CA ALA A 31 -2.74 -3.72 0.55
C ALA A 31 -1.97 -2.50 -0.01
N VAL A 32 -2.36 -2.09 -1.21
CA VAL A 32 -2.06 -0.78 -1.78
C VAL A 32 -3.40 -0.09 -2.06
N LEU A 33 -3.45 1.22 -1.87
CA LEU A 33 -4.70 1.95 -1.93
C LEU A 33 -5.17 2.18 -3.37
N GLY A 34 -6.46 1.89 -3.62
CA GLY A 34 -7.17 2.37 -4.80
C GLY A 34 -7.48 3.87 -4.72
N ASN A 35 -8.05 4.43 -5.79
CA ASN A 35 -8.42 5.84 -5.83
C ASN A 35 -9.60 6.15 -4.88
N HIS A 36 -10.56 5.23 -4.75
CA HIS A 36 -11.74 5.42 -3.90
C HIS A 36 -11.45 5.27 -2.40
N ASP A 37 -10.34 4.65 -2.02
CA ASP A 37 -10.03 4.32 -0.62
C ASP A 37 -9.86 5.56 0.30
N GLN A 38 -9.91 6.78 -0.24
CA GLN A 38 -9.94 8.03 0.54
C GLN A 38 -11.22 8.86 0.38
N GLU A 39 -12.28 8.33 -0.23
CA GLU A 39 -13.54 9.05 -0.45
C GLU A 39 -14.46 8.98 0.77
N SER A 40 -13.95 9.39 1.94
CA SER A 40 -14.69 9.40 3.21
C SER A 40 -14.04 10.41 4.18
N THR A 41 -14.24 10.25 5.48
CA THR A 41 -13.75 11.15 6.54
C THR A 41 -12.27 10.96 6.88
N LEU A 42 -11.63 9.88 6.40
CA LEU A 42 -10.19 9.68 6.55
C LEU A 42 -9.42 10.17 5.34
N THR A 43 -8.31 10.84 5.58
CA THR A 43 -7.31 11.12 4.54
C THR A 43 -6.65 9.83 4.07
N ARG A 44 -6.09 9.79 2.84
CA ARG A 44 -5.29 8.66 2.34
C ARG A 44 -4.21 8.19 3.32
N GLY A 45 -3.51 9.13 3.94
CA GLY A 45 -2.53 8.82 4.98
C GLY A 45 -3.17 8.24 6.26
N GLY A 46 -4.38 8.69 6.63
CA GLY A 46 -5.16 8.11 7.72
C GLY A 46 -5.61 6.67 7.43
N VAL A 47 -5.98 6.38 6.18
CA VAL A 47 -6.35 5.05 5.69
C VAL A 47 -5.15 4.10 5.80
N MET A 48 -3.99 4.46 5.22
CA MET A 48 -2.79 3.62 5.35
C MET A 48 -2.38 3.44 6.81
N LYS A 49 -2.40 4.49 7.64
CA LYS A 49 -2.11 4.40 9.08
C LYS A 49 -3.04 3.45 9.81
N HIS A 50 -4.29 3.29 9.38
CA HIS A 50 -5.19 2.28 9.93
C HIS A 50 -4.76 0.87 9.49
N ILE A 51 -4.60 0.67 8.18
CA ILE A 51 -4.24 -0.62 7.56
C ILE A 51 -3.00 -1.24 8.20
N VAL A 52 -1.92 -0.47 8.36
CA VAL A 52 -0.64 -0.98 8.91
C VAL A 52 -0.72 -1.42 10.38
N THR A 53 -1.81 -1.08 11.09
CA THR A 53 -2.04 -1.52 12.48
C THR A 53 -2.92 -2.78 12.57
N MET A 54 -3.45 -3.25 11.46
CA MET A 54 -4.37 -4.38 11.43
C MET A 54 -3.64 -5.72 11.59
N LYS A 55 -4.33 -6.70 12.16
CA LYS A 55 -3.75 -8.03 12.40
C LYS A 55 -3.33 -8.71 11.09
N HIS A 56 -2.20 -9.41 11.11
CA HIS A 56 -1.64 -10.15 9.96
C HIS A 56 -1.32 -9.29 8.73
N THR A 57 -1.39 -7.96 8.82
CA THR A 57 -0.94 -7.09 7.73
C THR A 57 0.58 -7.15 7.62
N LEU A 58 1.04 -7.15 6.37
CA LEU A 58 2.42 -6.92 5.98
C LEU A 58 2.57 -5.54 5.31
N SER A 59 1.48 -4.76 5.24
CA SER A 59 1.54 -3.42 4.66
C SER A 59 2.41 -2.48 5.48
N LEU A 60 3.10 -1.60 4.78
CA LEU A 60 3.97 -0.59 5.38
C LEU A 60 3.57 0.80 4.90
N LEU A 61 3.94 1.80 5.70
CA LEU A 61 3.97 3.18 5.23
C LEU A 61 5.16 3.37 4.28
N ASN A 62 5.24 4.54 3.66
CA ASN A 62 6.44 4.96 2.92
C ASN A 62 7.72 4.73 3.74
N PRO A 63 8.87 4.48 3.08
CA PRO A 63 10.13 4.28 3.77
C PRO A 63 10.50 5.54 4.57
N PRO A 64 10.91 5.41 5.84
CA PRO A 64 11.20 6.56 6.70
C PRO A 64 12.36 7.43 6.20
N GLU A 65 13.27 6.86 5.41
CA GLU A 65 14.39 7.56 4.77
C GLU A 65 13.99 8.37 3.54
N GLU A 66 12.81 8.13 2.96
CA GLU A 66 12.31 8.83 1.77
C GLU A 66 11.44 10.02 2.18
N HIS A 67 12.08 11.16 2.44
CA HIS A 67 11.40 12.38 2.91
C HIS A 67 10.50 13.05 1.85
N HIS A 68 10.55 12.60 0.58
CA HIS A 68 9.81 13.21 -0.52
C HIS A 68 9.33 12.18 -1.55
N ILE A 69 8.42 11.30 -1.12
CA ILE A 69 7.72 10.37 -2.00
C ILE A 69 6.21 10.62 -1.98
N ASP A 70 5.61 10.67 -3.17
CA ASP A 70 4.16 10.82 -3.32
C ASP A 70 3.41 9.58 -2.82
N GLY A 71 2.22 9.81 -2.23
CA GLY A 71 1.41 8.75 -1.62
C GLY A 71 1.82 8.45 -0.18
N PHE A 72 1.25 7.40 0.42
CA PHE A 72 1.48 7.02 1.82
C PHE A 72 1.81 5.54 2.02
N GLY A 73 1.71 4.73 0.97
CA GLY A 73 1.89 3.28 1.01
C GLY A 73 2.79 2.75 -0.11
N ASN A 74 3.98 3.34 -0.27
CA ASN A 74 5.01 2.81 -1.17
C ASN A 74 5.98 1.94 -0.39
N TYR A 75 6.05 0.64 -0.70
CA TYR A 75 6.91 -0.28 0.03
C TYR A 75 7.23 -1.53 -0.79
N ASN A 76 8.29 -2.24 -0.40
CA ASN A 76 8.59 -3.56 -0.95
C ASN A 76 8.32 -4.63 0.12
N LEU A 77 7.90 -5.82 -0.32
CA LEU A 77 7.96 -7.04 0.46
C LEU A 77 8.78 -8.11 -0.25
N GLU A 78 9.73 -8.68 0.48
CA GLU A 78 10.52 -9.83 0.03
C GLU A 78 9.81 -11.13 0.40
N VAL A 79 9.54 -11.95 -0.61
CA VAL A 79 9.09 -13.33 -0.41
C VAL A 79 10.34 -14.20 -0.34
N LEU A 80 10.60 -14.76 0.83
CA LEU A 80 11.73 -15.66 1.05
C LEU A 80 11.43 -17.08 0.54
N GLY A 81 12.48 -17.83 0.23
CA GLY A 81 12.34 -19.24 -0.11
C GLY A 81 11.65 -20.04 1.00
N ALA A 82 11.05 -21.16 0.63
CA ALA A 82 10.34 -22.02 1.58
C ALA A 82 11.26 -22.47 2.74
N GLY A 83 10.69 -22.55 3.94
CA GLY A 83 11.42 -22.98 5.14
C GLY A 83 12.03 -24.38 4.97
N GLY A 84 13.28 -24.56 5.42
CA GLY A 84 14.03 -25.81 5.25
C GLY A 84 14.65 -25.99 3.86
N SER A 85 14.39 -25.11 2.91
CA SER A 85 15.07 -25.12 1.61
C SER A 85 16.43 -24.41 1.66
N LYS A 86 17.28 -24.67 0.66
CA LYS A 86 18.54 -23.92 0.45
C LYS A 86 18.33 -22.42 0.21
N LEU A 87 17.09 -22.01 -0.04
CA LEU A 87 16.70 -20.62 -0.34
C LEU A 87 15.94 -19.97 0.83
N GLN A 88 15.81 -20.63 1.99
CA GLN A 88 14.97 -20.13 3.10
C GLN A 88 15.30 -18.70 3.58
N SER A 89 16.55 -18.28 3.39
CA SER A 89 17.06 -16.95 3.77
C SER A 89 17.42 -16.11 2.56
N LYS A 90 16.89 -16.47 1.38
CA LYS A 90 17.08 -15.74 0.13
C LYS A 90 15.72 -15.24 -0.36
N SER A 91 15.67 -13.99 -0.76
CA SER A 91 14.54 -13.45 -1.51
C SER A 91 14.42 -14.21 -2.84
N VAL A 92 13.24 -14.76 -3.10
CA VAL A 92 12.90 -15.46 -4.34
C VAL A 92 11.91 -14.67 -5.19
N LEU A 93 11.23 -13.69 -4.61
CA LEU A 93 10.34 -12.75 -5.30
C LEU A 93 10.26 -11.46 -4.49
N ASN A 94 10.31 -10.31 -5.19
CA ASN A 94 10.09 -9.00 -4.60
C ASN A 94 8.75 -8.44 -5.09
N LEU A 95 7.90 -8.04 -4.16
CA LEU A 95 6.62 -7.39 -4.42
C LEU A 95 6.77 -5.90 -4.15
N TYR A 96 6.56 -5.06 -5.16
CA TYR A 96 6.61 -3.60 -5.01
C TYR A 96 5.19 -3.04 -5.05
N PHE A 97 4.84 -2.32 -3.99
CA PHE A 97 3.56 -1.64 -3.82
C PHE A 97 3.80 -0.16 -4.05
N LEU A 98 3.12 0.43 -5.02
CA LEU A 98 3.27 1.84 -5.39
C LEU A 98 1.91 2.54 -5.27
N ASP A 99 1.88 3.63 -4.52
CA ASP A 99 0.68 4.42 -4.26
C ASP A 99 0.51 5.53 -5.30
N SER A 100 -0.15 5.27 -6.42
CA SER A 100 -0.35 6.25 -7.51
C SER A 100 -1.21 7.46 -7.15
N GLY A 101 -1.73 7.55 -5.92
CA GLY A 101 -2.75 8.51 -5.54
C GLY A 101 -4.13 8.14 -6.09
N ASP A 102 -5.03 9.13 -6.10
CA ASP A 102 -6.43 8.99 -6.46
C ASP A 102 -6.76 9.59 -7.83
N TYR A 103 -6.82 10.91 -7.90
CA TYR A 103 -7.23 11.71 -9.03
C TYR A 103 -6.12 12.68 -9.36
N SER A 104 -6.07 13.08 -10.63
CA SER A 104 -5.11 14.04 -11.09
C SER A 104 -5.27 15.38 -10.37
N THR A 105 -4.17 15.91 -9.86
CA THR A 105 -4.09 17.27 -9.32
C THR A 105 -3.65 18.28 -10.38
N VAL A 106 -3.46 17.86 -11.63
CA VAL A 106 -3.04 18.72 -12.74
C VAL A 106 -4.29 19.23 -13.47
N PRO A 107 -4.58 20.55 -13.46
CA PRO A 107 -5.84 21.07 -13.99
C PRO A 107 -6.13 20.72 -15.46
N LEU A 108 -5.09 20.56 -16.27
CA LEU A 108 -5.20 20.25 -17.70
C LEU A 108 -5.34 18.75 -18.01
N ILE A 109 -5.19 17.88 -17.00
CA ILE A 109 -5.25 16.44 -17.16
C ILE A 109 -6.32 15.92 -16.19
N PRO A 110 -7.60 15.84 -16.60
CA PRO A 110 -8.65 15.31 -15.73
C PRO A 110 -8.52 13.79 -15.59
N GLY A 111 -9.18 13.23 -14.58
CA GLY A 111 -9.24 11.77 -14.36
C GLY A 111 -8.31 11.31 -13.24
N TYR A 112 -7.74 10.12 -13.39
CA TYR A 112 -7.01 9.42 -12.32
C TYR A 112 -5.58 9.93 -12.10
N GLY A 113 -5.07 9.68 -10.90
CA GLY A 113 -3.65 9.83 -10.60
C GLY A 113 -2.77 8.82 -11.36
N TRP A 114 -1.46 8.97 -11.24
CA TRP A 114 -0.47 8.10 -11.88
C TRP A 114 0.80 8.03 -11.04
N ILE A 115 1.67 7.07 -11.39
CA ILE A 115 2.99 6.93 -10.77
C ILE A 115 3.86 8.14 -11.11
N LYS A 116 4.20 8.94 -10.09
CA LYS A 116 4.98 10.17 -10.23
C LYS A 116 6.49 9.91 -10.21
N PRO A 117 7.31 10.87 -10.67
CA PRO A 117 8.77 10.70 -10.69
C PRO A 117 9.38 10.31 -9.34
N SER A 118 8.86 10.83 -8.22
CA SER A 118 9.34 10.51 -6.87
C SER A 118 9.26 9.00 -6.57
N GLN A 119 8.16 8.36 -6.98
CA GLN A 119 7.93 6.94 -6.79
C GLN A 119 8.75 6.09 -7.77
N GLN A 120 8.99 6.59 -8.98
CA GLN A 120 9.88 5.94 -9.94
C GLN A 120 11.32 5.92 -9.44
N VAL A 121 11.81 7.04 -8.92
CA VAL A 121 13.15 7.16 -8.30
C VAL A 121 13.26 6.21 -7.11
N TRP A 122 12.27 6.19 -6.24
CA TRP A 122 12.22 5.23 -5.13
C TRP A 122 12.27 3.79 -5.62
N PHE A 123 11.42 3.41 -6.58
CA PHE A 123 11.39 2.04 -7.11
C PHE A 123 12.73 1.62 -7.72
N GLN A 124 13.37 2.50 -8.50
CA GLN A 124 14.69 2.26 -9.06
C GLN A 124 15.74 2.06 -7.95
N SER A 125 15.78 2.96 -6.97
CA SER A 125 16.69 2.86 -5.81
C SER A 125 16.47 1.59 -5.00
N ALA A 126 15.22 1.27 -4.67
CA ALA A 126 14.85 0.10 -3.90
C ALA A 126 15.18 -1.19 -4.64
N SER A 127 14.88 -1.27 -5.94
CA SER A 127 15.15 -2.46 -6.75
C SER A 127 16.64 -2.69 -7.00
N SER A 128 17.45 -1.63 -7.17
CA SER A 128 18.90 -1.76 -7.32
C SER A 128 19.61 -2.25 -6.05
N LYS A 129 19.05 -2.03 -4.86
CA LYS A 129 19.61 -2.51 -3.57
C LYS A 129 19.38 -4.01 -3.32
N LEU A 130 18.44 -4.62 -4.05
CA LEU A 130 18.00 -6.01 -3.86
C LEU A 130 18.47 -6.95 -5.00
N GLN A 131 19.29 -6.43 -5.92
CA GLN A 131 20.03 -7.21 -6.91
C GLN A 131 21.33 -7.75 -6.32
#